data_AF-A0A2V7UEM9-F1
#
_entry.id   AF-A0A2V7UEM9-F1
#
_cell.length_a   1.000
_cell.length_b   1.000
_cell.length_c   1.000
_cell.angle_alpha   90.00
_cell.angle_beta   90.00
_cell.angle_gamma   90.00
#
_symmetry.space_group_name_H-M   'P 1'
#
loop_
_entity.id
_entity.type
_entity.pdbx_description
1 polymer ?
#
loop_
_entity_poly.entity_id
_entity_poly.type
_entity_poly.pdbx_seq_one_letter_code
_entity_poly.pdbx_strand_id
1 'polypeptide(L)'
;MIAAAAHTASPHEPPPSPPSPPPAAAAAEAPLTLDQAFALASANNREITAARLRRAIDLAGVDVARERPNPELRYEQAKETPHQALTASQPIELGGKRGRRIAL
;
A
#
# COMPACT_ATOMS: atom_id res chain seq x y z
N MET A 1 2.42 -67.49 -10.35
CA MET A 1 1.84 -68.13 -11.55
C MET A 1 0.52 -67.44 -11.83
N ILE A 2 0.36 -67.00 -13.07
CA ILE A 2 -0.53 -65.94 -13.54
C ILE A 2 -1.92 -66.52 -13.84
N ALA A 3 -2.99 -65.81 -13.47
CA ALA A 3 -4.25 -65.83 -14.24
C ALA A 3 -5.06 -64.56 -13.94
N ALA A 4 -5.19 -63.73 -14.97
CA ALA A 4 -6.10 -62.60 -15.03
C ALA A 4 -7.53 -63.08 -15.26
N ALA A 5 -8.50 -62.43 -14.62
CA ALA A 5 -9.90 -62.48 -15.04
C ALA A 5 -10.42 -61.04 -15.12
N ALA A 6 -10.71 -60.63 -16.35
CA ALA A 6 -11.17 -59.31 -16.73
C ALA A 6 -12.55 -59.03 -16.12
N HIS A 7 -12.65 -57.92 -15.39
CA HIS A 7 -13.92 -57.36 -14.96
C HIS A 7 -14.47 -56.49 -16.10
N THR A 8 -15.48 -57.00 -16.80
CA THR A 8 -16.31 -56.23 -17.73
C THR A 8 -17.08 -55.17 -16.94
N ALA A 9 -16.69 -53.89 -17.08
CA ALA A 9 -17.42 -52.77 -16.51
C ALA A 9 -18.67 -52.46 -17.37
N SER A 10 -19.86 -52.52 -16.77
CA SER A 10 -21.09 -51.98 -17.35
C SER A 10 -21.02 -50.45 -17.43
N PRO A 11 -21.65 -49.81 -18.43
CA PRO A 11 -21.71 -48.36 -18.50
C PRO A 11 -22.59 -47.83 -17.35
N HIS A 12 -21.97 -47.08 -16.43
CA HIS A 12 -22.66 -46.32 -15.39
C HIS A 12 -23.21 -45.03 -16.00
N GLU A 13 -24.53 -44.96 -16.18
CA GLU A 13 -25.23 -43.74 -16.63
C GLU A 13 -25.32 -42.75 -15.45
N PRO A 14 -24.81 -41.51 -15.59
CA PRO A 14 -24.87 -40.52 -14.52
C PRO A 14 -26.32 -40.08 -14.27
N PRO A 15 -26.73 -39.83 -13.01
CA PRO A 15 -28.08 -39.34 -12.71
C PRO A 15 -28.31 -37.95 -13.32
N PRO A 16 -29.57 -37.58 -13.63
CA PRO A 16 -29.88 -36.29 -14.23
C PRO A 16 -29.56 -35.13 -13.29
N SER A 17 -28.80 -34.15 -13.77
CA SER A 17 -28.52 -32.90 -13.08
C SER A 17 -29.81 -32.11 -12.77
N PRO A 18 -29.94 -31.47 -11.59
CA PRO A 18 -31.09 -30.64 -11.28
C PRO A 18 -31.15 -29.43 -12.23
N PRO A 19 -32.36 -28.89 -12.51
CA PRO A 19 -32.52 -27.73 -13.38
C PRO A 19 -31.83 -26.50 -12.77
N SER A 20 -31.10 -25.75 -13.60
CA SER A 20 -30.48 -24.49 -13.23
C SER A 20 -31.52 -23.50 -12.69
N PRO A 21 -31.24 -22.77 -11.60
CA PRO A 21 -32.16 -21.76 -11.09
C PRO A 21 -32.40 -20.67 -12.15
N PRO A 22 -33.62 -20.09 -12.21
CA PRO A 22 -33.91 -19.01 -13.14
C PRO A 22 -32.96 -17.83 -12.89
N PRO A 23 -32.61 -17.05 -13.93
CA PRO A 23 -31.80 -15.85 -13.75
C PRO A 23 -32.50 -14.95 -12.74
N ALA A 24 -31.78 -14.57 -11.69
CA ALA A 24 -32.28 -13.62 -10.70
C ALA A 24 -32.69 -12.34 -11.43
N ALA A 25 -33.98 -11.99 -11.35
CA ALA A 25 -34.47 -10.73 -11.90
C ALA A 25 -33.68 -9.60 -11.25
N ALA A 26 -32.98 -8.80 -12.06
CA ALA A 26 -32.29 -7.61 -11.59
C ALA A 26 -33.34 -6.71 -10.92
N ALA A 27 -33.27 -6.61 -9.58
CA ALA A 27 -34.10 -5.68 -8.84
C ALA A 27 -33.82 -4.28 -9.39
N ALA A 28 -34.86 -3.59 -9.86
CA ALA A 28 -34.74 -2.22 -10.32
C ALA A 28 -34.32 -1.36 -9.12
N GLU A 29 -33.07 -0.92 -9.10
CA GLU A 29 -32.57 0.00 -8.08
C GLU A 29 -33.36 1.31 -8.16
N ALA A 30 -33.95 1.72 -7.03
CA ALA A 30 -34.68 2.97 -6.95
C ALA A 30 -33.73 4.14 -7.29
N PRO A 31 -34.21 5.18 -8.00
CA PRO A 31 -33.37 6.31 -8.38
C PRO A 31 -32.84 7.02 -7.13
N LEU A 32 -31.52 7.25 -7.10
CA LEU A 32 -30.85 7.94 -6.01
C LEU A 32 -31.28 9.40 -5.95
N THR A 33 -31.54 9.90 -4.74
CA THR A 33 -31.61 11.35 -4.52
C THR A 33 -30.21 11.96 -4.62
N LEU A 34 -30.12 13.25 -4.87
CA LEU A 34 -28.85 13.95 -4.98
C LEU A 34 -27.99 13.79 -3.70
N ASP A 35 -28.61 13.92 -2.53
CA ASP A 35 -27.90 13.77 -1.25
C ASP A 35 -27.37 12.34 -1.05
N GLN A 36 -28.15 11.33 -1.46
CA GLN A 36 -27.72 9.93 -1.41
C GLN A 36 -26.54 9.69 -2.36
N ALA A 37 -26.56 10.28 -3.56
CA ALA A 37 -25.45 10.20 -4.50
C ALA A 37 -24.18 10.85 -3.92
N PHE A 38 -24.27 12.01 -3.27
CA PHE A 38 -23.13 12.66 -2.62
C PHE A 38 -22.60 11.86 -1.43
N ALA A 39 -23.49 11.28 -0.59
CA ALA A 39 -23.08 10.44 0.53
C ALA A 39 -22.30 9.21 0.03
N LEU A 40 -22.83 8.52 -1.00
CA LEU A 40 -22.17 7.37 -1.61
C LEU A 40 -20.83 7.74 -2.26
N ALA A 41 -20.77 8.87 -2.98
CA ALA A 41 -19.53 9.35 -3.58
C ALA A 41 -18.50 9.70 -2.50
N SER A 42 -18.88 10.41 -1.45
CA SER A 42 -17.98 10.81 -0.36
C SER A 42 -17.40 9.62 0.41
N ALA A 43 -18.18 8.54 0.52
CA ALA A 43 -17.79 7.30 1.17
C ALA A 43 -16.93 6.38 0.29
N ASN A 44 -17.23 6.31 -1.02
CA ASN A 44 -16.66 5.28 -1.90
C ASN A 44 -15.73 5.83 -3.00
N ASN A 45 -15.60 7.15 -3.15
CA ASN A 45 -14.70 7.72 -4.15
C ASN A 45 -13.23 7.44 -3.78
N ARG A 46 -12.53 6.79 -4.71
CA ARG A 46 -11.13 6.39 -4.55
C ARG A 46 -10.16 7.58 -4.57
N GLU A 47 -10.47 8.65 -5.28
CA GLU A 47 -9.66 9.87 -5.28
C GLU A 47 -9.70 10.56 -3.91
N ILE A 48 -10.89 10.64 -3.30
CA ILE A 48 -11.06 11.18 -1.94
C ILE A 48 -10.27 10.31 -0.94
N THR A 49 -10.37 8.99 -1.07
CA THR A 49 -9.61 8.05 -0.24
C THR A 49 -8.10 8.24 -0.42
N ALA A 50 -7.62 8.34 -1.66
CA ALA A 50 -6.21 8.56 -1.96
C ALA A 50 -5.70 9.89 -1.39
N ALA A 51 -6.49 10.97 -1.51
CA ALA A 51 -6.15 12.27 -0.93
C ALA A 51 -6.05 12.22 0.60
N ARG A 52 -6.93 11.48 1.28
CA ARG A 52 -6.86 11.28 2.74
C ARG A 52 -5.61 10.51 3.15
N LEU A 53 -5.23 9.47 2.40
CA LEU A 53 -4.00 8.71 2.65
C LEU A 53 -2.75 9.57 2.42
N ARG A 54 -2.77 10.43 1.40
CA ARG A 54 -1.68 11.36 1.09
C ARG A 54 -1.37 12.32 2.24
N ARG A 55 -2.40 12.76 2.97
CA ARG A 55 -2.23 13.67 4.13
C ARG A 55 -1.24 13.13 5.17
N ALA A 56 -1.23 11.82 5.43
CA ALA A 56 -0.30 11.25 6.40
C ALA A 56 1.17 11.37 5.94
N ILE A 57 1.40 11.21 4.62
CA ILE A 57 2.73 11.38 4.02
C ILE A 57 3.17 12.84 4.10
N ASP A 58 2.26 13.77 3.82
CA ASP A 58 2.57 15.20 3.87
C ASP A 58 2.93 15.64 5.30
N LEU A 59 2.18 15.17 6.31
CA LEU A 59 2.49 15.39 7.72
C LEU A 59 3.84 14.80 8.14
N ALA A 60 4.14 13.56 7.70
CA ALA A 60 5.45 12.96 7.94
C ALA A 60 6.58 13.80 7.29
N GLY A 61 6.34 14.37 6.12
CA GLY A 61 7.28 15.29 5.46
C GLY A 61 7.53 16.56 6.28
N VAL A 62 6.50 17.12 6.91
CA VAL A 62 6.62 18.26 7.84
C VAL A 62 7.43 17.87 9.08
N ASP A 63 7.16 16.71 9.67
CA ASP A 63 7.86 16.24 10.86
C ASP A 63 9.35 15.98 10.59
N VAL A 64 9.69 15.32 9.47
CA VAL A 64 11.08 15.18 9.02
C VAL A 64 11.74 16.54 8.78
N ALA A 65 11.01 17.50 8.21
CA ALA A 65 11.55 18.84 8.02
C ALA A 65 11.78 19.59 9.35
N ARG A 66 11.05 19.27 10.42
CA ARG A 66 11.27 19.88 11.74
C ARG A 66 12.57 19.41 12.37
N GLU A 67 12.98 18.17 12.11
CA GLU A 67 14.25 17.63 12.57
C GLU A 67 15.43 18.42 12.01
N ARG A 68 16.52 18.44 12.80
CA ARG A 68 17.81 18.98 12.37
C ARG A 68 18.75 17.80 12.15
N PRO A 69 19.54 17.79 11.07
CA PRO A 69 20.57 16.79 10.90
C PRO A 69 21.46 16.75 12.13
N ASN A 70 21.65 15.54 12.67
CA ASN A 70 22.56 15.34 13.80
C ASN A 70 23.99 15.66 13.34
N PRO A 71 24.79 16.34 14.16
CA PRO A 71 26.19 16.52 13.86
C PRO A 71 26.91 15.17 13.87
N GLU A 72 27.89 14.99 12.99
CA GLU A 72 28.75 13.82 13.00
C GLU A 72 30.10 14.16 13.63
N LEU A 73 30.63 13.22 14.41
CA LEU A 73 31.98 13.27 14.96
C LEU A 73 32.72 12.00 14.53
N ARG A 74 33.90 12.16 13.94
CA ARG A 74 34.73 11.07 13.45
C ARG A 74 36.14 11.19 14.02
N TYR A 75 36.63 10.08 14.56
CA TYR A 75 38.03 9.93 14.95
C TYR A 75 38.71 8.97 13.96
N GLU A 76 39.86 9.36 13.45
CA GLU A 76 40.67 8.56 12.55
C GLU A 76 42.08 8.42 13.11
N GLN A 77 42.65 7.23 13.00
CA GLN A 77 44.03 6.93 13.37
C GLN A 77 44.65 6.08 12.26
N ALA A 78 45.69 6.62 11.62
CA ALA A 78 46.45 5.91 10.61
C ALA A 78 47.77 5.40 11.18
N LYS A 79 48.20 4.21 10.72
CA LYS A 79 49.48 3.59 11.12
C LYS A 79 50.60 3.90 10.12
N GLU A 80 50.26 3.94 8.83
CA GLU A 80 51.17 4.32 7.76
C GLU A 80 51.18 5.85 7.64
N THR A 81 52.33 6.48 7.89
CA THR A 81 52.44 7.92 8.20
C THR A 81 51.56 8.31 9.41
N PRO A 82 51.97 7.99 10.64
CA PRO A 82 51.13 8.11 11.83
C PRO A 82 50.49 9.48 12.00
N HIS A 83 49.17 9.52 11.92
CA HIS A 83 48.39 10.72 12.20
C HIS A 83 47.07 10.35 12.86
N GLN A 84 46.56 11.31 13.62
CA GLN A 84 45.25 11.24 14.24
C GLN A 84 44.45 12.45 13.78
N ALA A 85 43.20 12.22 13.41
CA ALA A 85 42.29 13.28 13.02
C ALA A 85 41.00 13.19 13.83
N LEU A 86 40.49 14.34 14.23
CA LEU A 86 39.15 14.50 14.77
C LEU A 86 38.40 15.43 13.82
N THR A 87 37.30 14.94 13.26
CA THR A 87 36.48 15.67 12.30
C THR A 87 35.07 15.81 12.85
N ALA A 88 34.58 17.05 12.92
CA ALA A 88 33.18 17.34 13.21
C ALA A 88 32.51 17.91 11.96
N SER A 89 31.32 17.43 11.64
CA SER A 89 30.52 17.94 10.52
C SER A 89 29.11 18.29 11.00
N GLN A 90 28.59 19.42 10.52
CA GLN A 90 27.21 19.81 10.76
C GLN A 90 26.61 20.36 9.47
N PRO A 91 25.58 19.72 8.91
CA PRO A 91 24.86 20.27 7.78
C PRO A 91 24.15 21.57 8.16
N ILE A 92 24.40 22.64 7.41
CA ILE A 92 23.71 23.93 7.55
C ILE A 92 22.84 24.13 6.30
N GLU A 93 21.52 24.14 6.48
CA GLU A 93 20.61 24.48 5.40
C GLU A 93 20.60 26.00 5.15
N LEU A 94 21.23 26.43 4.06
CA LEU A 94 21.22 27.82 3.60
C LEU A 94 20.01 28.07 2.68
N GLY A 95 19.27 29.15 2.92
CA GLY A 95 18.18 29.61 2.04
C GLY A 95 16.75 29.19 2.42
N GLY A 96 16.50 28.82 3.68
CA GLY A 96 15.14 28.68 4.22
C GLY A 96 14.29 27.55 3.61
N LYS A 97 14.91 26.62 2.85
CA LYS A 97 14.23 25.50 2.19
C LYS A 97 13.44 24.65 3.20
N ARG A 98 14.02 24.34 4.35
CA ARG A 98 13.34 23.72 5.50
C ARG A 98 12.12 24.50 5.98
N GLY A 99 12.24 25.82 6.17
CA GLY A 99 11.13 26.66 6.62
C GLY A 99 9.92 26.58 5.69
N ARG A 100 10.15 26.50 4.38
CA ARG A 100 9.08 26.30 3.39
C ARG A 100 8.40 24.94 3.51
N ARG A 101 9.16 23.87 3.80
CA ARG A 101 8.58 22.53 4.02
C ARG A 101 7.74 22.44 5.30
N ILE A 102 8.09 23.21 6.33
CA ILE A 102 7.35 23.24 7.60
C ILE A 102 6.03 24.01 7.49
N ALA A 103 5.92 24.95 6.55
CA ALA A 103 4.74 25.82 6.38
C ALA A 103 3.61 25.19 5.53
N LEU A 104 3.76 23.93 5.10
CA LEU A 104 2.75 23.14 4.40
C LEU A 104 1.71 22.57 5.37
#